data_AF-G9GZQ1-F1
#
_entry.id   AF-G9GZQ1-F1
#
_cell.length_a   1.000
_cell.length_b   1.000
_cell.length_c   1.000
_cell.angle_alpha   90.00
_cell.angle_beta   90.00
_cell.angle_gamma   90.00
#
_symmetry.space_group_name_H-M   'P 1'
#
loop_
_entity.id
_entity.type
_entity.pdbx_description
1 polymer ?
#
loop_
_entity_poly.entity_id
_entity_poly.type
_entity_poly.pdbx_seq_one_letter_code
_entity_poly.pdbx_strand_id
1 'polypeptide(L)'
;RDVTEAKGVPRRFLVLGGGAIGVEMAQAFRRLGSEEVAVIEGGPRLVLREEPFAGDQLREAFEGEGITVLTDVKATSVRAA
;
A
#
# COMPACT_ATOMS: atom_id res chain seq x y z
N ARG A 1 -5.37 11.14 8.05
CA ARG A 1 -6.06 11.69 6.86
C ARG A 1 -5.18 12.76 6.18
N ASP A 2 -3.88 12.75 6.50
CA ASP A 2 -2.98 13.91 6.37
C ASP A 2 -1.81 13.62 5.42
N VAL A 3 -1.85 12.45 4.78
CA VAL A 3 -0.79 11.95 3.91
C VAL A 3 -0.60 12.85 2.67
N THR A 4 -1.67 13.48 2.18
CA THR A 4 -1.62 14.44 1.08
C THR A 4 -0.99 15.78 1.47
N GLU A 5 -0.76 16.03 2.76
CA GLU A 5 -0.10 17.23 3.29
C GLU A 5 1.37 16.97 3.66
N ALA A 6 1.88 15.77 3.37
CA ALA A 6 3.25 15.37 3.68
C ALA A 6 4.26 16.40 3.17
N LYS A 7 5.19 16.81 4.04
CA LYS A 7 6.21 17.81 3.72
C LYS A 7 7.42 17.25 2.97
N GLY A 8 7.44 15.95 2.75
CA GLY A 8 8.50 15.27 2.02
C GLY A 8 8.14 13.81 1.77
N VAL A 9 8.92 13.17 0.92
CA VAL A 9 8.77 11.76 0.58
C VAL A 9 9.68 10.95 1.51
N PRO A 10 9.13 10.13 2.41
CA PRO A 10 9.94 9.30 3.29
C PRO A 10 10.66 8.22 2.48
N ARG A 11 11.86 7.83 2.93
CA ARG A 11 12.61 6.74 2.31
C ARG A 11 11.83 5.41 2.34
N ARG A 12 11.11 5.16 3.43
CA ARG A 12 10.26 3.98 3.64
C ARG A 12 8.84 4.40 3.94
N PHE A 13 7.87 3.83 3.24
CA PHE A 13 6.46 4.14 3.39
C PHE A 13 5.62 2.86 3.55
N LEU A 14 4.84 2.78 4.63
CA LEU A 14 3.95 1.65 4.91
C LEU A 14 2.51 2.11 4.88
N VAL A 15 1.68 1.38 4.14
CA VAL A 15 0.22 1.53 4.11
C VAL A 15 -0.42 0.38 4.87
N LEU A 16 -1.26 0.71 5.85
CA LEU A 16 -2.12 -0.25 6.54
C LEU A 16 -3.54 -0.16 5.94
N GLY A 17 -3.92 -1.21 5.21
CA GLY A 17 -5.17 -1.31 4.46
C GLY A 17 -4.97 -1.16 2.95
N GLY A 18 -5.48 -2.12 2.19
CA GLY A 18 -5.44 -2.22 0.73
C GLY A 18 -6.70 -1.73 0.03
N GLY A 19 -7.51 -0.86 0.65
CA GLY A 19 -8.62 -0.19 -0.04
C GLY A 19 -8.15 0.85 -1.06
N ALA A 20 -9.07 1.42 -1.85
CA ALA A 20 -8.76 2.35 -2.94
C ALA A 20 -7.76 3.46 -2.56
N ILE A 21 -8.01 4.17 -1.45
CA ILE A 21 -7.11 5.23 -0.95
C ILE A 21 -5.72 4.66 -0.60
N GLY A 22 -5.66 3.50 0.05
CA GLY A 22 -4.38 2.90 0.44
C GLY A 22 -3.54 2.52 -0.77
N VAL A 23 -4.18 1.94 -1.79
CA VAL A 23 -3.58 1.62 -3.09
C VAL A 23 -3.08 2.89 -3.78
N GLU A 24 -3.92 3.93 -3.92
CA GLU A 24 -3.51 5.20 -4.53
C GLU A 24 -2.29 5.81 -3.83
N MET A 25 -2.27 5.82 -2.49
CA MET A 25 -1.16 6.38 -1.72
C MET A 25 0.11 5.54 -1.82
N ALA A 26 0.01 4.21 -1.84
CA ALA A 26 1.16 3.34 -2.03
C ALA A 26 1.85 3.64 -3.37
N GLN A 27 1.09 3.70 -4.46
CA GLN A 27 1.63 3.99 -5.78
C GLN A 27 2.16 5.42 -5.88
N ALA A 28 1.41 6.40 -5.36
CA ALA A 28 1.85 7.80 -5.35
C ALA A 28 3.20 7.95 -4.65
N PHE A 29 3.36 7.41 -3.43
CA PHE A 29 4.61 7.54 -2.67
C PHE A 29 5.76 6.75 -3.29
N ARG A 30 5.48 5.60 -3.92
CA ARG A 30 6.49 4.88 -4.70
C ARG A 30 7.01 5.74 -5.84
N ARG A 31 6.11 6.29 -6.66
CA ARG A 31 6.46 7.10 -7.84
C ARG A 31 7.06 8.46 -7.49
N LEU A 32 6.72 9.01 -6.32
CA LEU A 32 7.33 10.24 -5.79
C LEU A 32 8.74 10.03 -5.22
N GLY A 33 9.20 8.78 -5.11
CA GLY A 33 10.60 8.47 -4.77
C GLY A 33 10.82 7.74 -3.45
N SER A 34 9.78 7.22 -2.80
CA SER A 34 9.98 6.33 -1.65
C SER A 34 10.71 5.08 -2.13
N GLU A 35 11.86 4.77 -1.54
CA GLU A 35 12.70 3.62 -1.94
C GLU A 35 12.01 2.29 -1.64
N GLU A 36 11.34 2.21 -0.49
CA GLU A 36 10.63 1.01 -0.03
C GLU A 36 9.18 1.36 0.28
N VAL A 37 8.24 0.71 -0.41
CA VAL A 37 6.81 0.85 -0.16
C VAL A 37 6.18 -0.51 0.07
N ALA A 38 5.36 -0.62 1.11
CA ALA A 38 4.61 -1.83 1.41
C ALA A 38 3.14 -1.53 1.75
N VAL A 39 2.25 -2.45 1.36
CA VAL A 39 0.84 -2.46 1.74
C VAL A 39 0.55 -3.72 2.54
N ILE A 40 -0.01 -3.57 3.73
CA ILE A 40 -0.52 -4.68 4.55
C ILE A 40 -2.05 -4.62 4.52
N GLU A 41 -2.67 -5.67 3.99
CA GLU A 41 -4.12 -5.86 3.94
C GLU A 41 -4.53 -7.11 4.72
N GLY A 42 -5.55 -6.99 5.56
CA GLY A 42 -6.04 -8.08 6.40
C GLY A 42 -6.91 -9.08 5.65
N GLY A 43 -7.55 -8.66 4.55
CA GLY A 43 -8.29 -9.51 3.64
C GLY A 43 -7.42 -10.14 2.55
N PRO A 44 -8.02 -11.00 1.71
CA PRO A 44 -7.28 -11.82 0.76
C PRO A 44 -6.76 -11.06 -0.47
N ARG A 45 -7.24 -9.84 -0.71
CA ARG A 45 -6.89 -9.04 -1.88
C ARG A 45 -6.98 -7.55 -1.63
N LEU A 46 -6.24 -6.78 -2.42
CA LEU A 46 -6.44 -5.33 -2.54
C LEU A 46 -7.83 -5.05 -3.10
N VAL A 47 -8.35 -3.85 -2.83
CA VAL A 47 -9.63 -3.33 -3.31
C VAL A 47 -10.77 -4.35 -3.19
N LEU A 48 -10.93 -4.97 -2.02
CA LEU A 48 -11.84 -6.09 -1.77
C LEU A 48 -13.30 -5.89 -2.26
N ARG A 49 -13.75 -4.63 -2.30
CA ARG A 49 -15.11 -4.23 -2.72
C ARG A 49 -15.30 -4.19 -4.24
N GLU A 50 -14.21 -4.24 -5.00
CA GLU A 50 -14.21 -4.28 -6.45
C GLU A 50 -14.20 -5.72 -6.96
N GLU A 51 -14.36 -5.88 -8.28
CA GLU A 51 -14.25 -7.16 -8.96
C GLU A 51 -12.88 -7.83 -8.69
N PRO A 52 -12.83 -9.16 -8.46
CA PRO A 52 -11.59 -9.84 -8.07
C PRO A 52 -10.39 -9.56 -8.97
N PHE A 53 -10.62 -9.51 -10.29
CA PHE A 53 -9.56 -9.26 -11.28
C PHE A 53 -8.87 -7.90 -11.07
N ALA A 54 -9.58 -6.91 -10.52
CA ALA A 54 -8.99 -5.59 -10.27
C ALA A 54 -7.92 -5.66 -9.17
N GLY A 55 -8.18 -6.45 -8.13
CA GLY A 55 -7.20 -6.71 -7.07
C GLY A 55 -5.97 -7.47 -7.58
N ASP A 56 -6.18 -8.45 -8.46
CA ASP A 56 -5.11 -9.25 -9.07
C ASP A 56 -4.22 -8.38 -9.98
N GLN A 57 -4.83 -7.58 -10.86
CA GLN A 57 -4.12 -6.65 -11.74
C GLN A 57 -3.36 -5.58 -10.96
N LEU A 58 -3.95 -5.06 -9.86
CA LEU A 58 -3.27 -4.11 -9.00
C LEU A 58 -2.07 -4.73 -8.29
N ARG A 59 -2.18 -5.97 -7.81
CA ARG A 59 -1.04 -6.69 -7.21
C ARG A 59 0.09 -6.84 -8.22
N GLU A 60 -0.20 -7.29 -9.44
CA GLU A 60 0.80 -7.46 -10.50
C GLU A 60 1.49 -6.12 -10.84
N ALA A 61 0.70 -5.05 -11.00
CA ALA A 61 1.25 -3.72 -11.27
C ALA A 61 2.13 -3.21 -10.11
N PHE A 62 1.71 -3.43 -8.86
CA PHE A 62 2.45 -3.01 -7.67
C PHE A 62 3.78 -3.76 -7.54
N GLU A 63 3.76 -5.08 -7.70
CA GLU A 63 4.98 -5.89 -7.67
C GLU A 63 5.94 -5.49 -8.80
N GLY A 64 5.42 -5.19 -9.99
CA GLY A 64 6.20 -4.64 -11.11
C GLY A 64 6.83 -3.26 -10.83
N GLU A 65 6.21 -2.44 -9.99
CA GLU A 65 6.77 -1.14 -9.53
C GLU A 65 7.68 -1.27 -8.29
N GLY A 66 7.84 -2.48 -7.75
CA GLY A 66 8.62 -2.76 -6.54
C GLY A 66 7.88 -2.43 -5.23
N ILE A 67 6.55 -2.37 -5.26
CA ILE A 67 5.69 -2.21 -4.08
C ILE A 67 5.40 -3.60 -3.50
N THR A 68 5.69 -3.79 -2.21
CA THR A 68 5.41 -5.05 -1.52
C THR A 68 3.93 -5.13 -1.14
N VAL A 69 3.26 -6.25 -1.46
CA VAL A 69 1.84 -6.48 -1.13
C VAL A 69 1.68 -7.72 -0.24
N LEU A 70 1.25 -7.48 0.99
CA LEU A 70 0.97 -8.52 1.99
C LEU A 70 -0.55 -8.57 2.22
N THR A 71 -1.19 -9.64 1.76
CA THR A 71 -2.62 -9.93 1.98
C THR A 71 -2.78 -11.06 2.99
N ASP A 72 -3.97 -11.21 3.56
CA ASP A 72 -4.24 -12.15 4.66
C ASP A 72 -3.34 -11.91 5.90
N VAL A 73 -2.85 -10.68 6.06
CA VAL A 73 -1.94 -10.30 7.14
C VAL A 73 -2.57 -9.21 8.01
N LYS A 74 -2.79 -9.53 9.28
CA LYS A 74 -3.27 -8.56 10.27
C LYS A 74 -2.11 -7.91 11.02
N ALA A 75 -1.93 -6.60 10.85
CA ALA A 75 -1.03 -5.82 11.70
C ALA A 75 -1.53 -5.83 13.16
N THR A 76 -0.65 -6.14 14.11
CA THR A 76 -1.02 -6.34 15.53
C THR A 76 -0.54 -5.23 16.46
N SER A 77 0.57 -4.57 16.13
CA SER A 77 1.12 -3.47 16.92
C SER A 77 2.00 -2.58 16.06
N VAL A 78 2.11 -1.31 16.46
CA VAL A 78 3.10 -0.36 15.97
C VAL A 78 3.89 0.11 17.18
N ARG A 79 5.22 0.19 17.05
CA ARG A 79 6.10 0.70 18.09
C ARG A 79 6.97 1.78 17.49
N ALA A 80 7.00 2.95 18.13
CA ALA A 80 8.06 3.91 17.88
C ALA A 80 9.34 3.38 18.52
N ALA A 81 10.46 3.56 17.83
CA ALA A 81 11.78 3.33 18.43
C ALA A 81 12.04 4.38 19.53
#